data_AF-A0A0J0UYC3-F1
#
_entry.id   AF-A0A0J0UYC3-F1
#
_cell.length_a   1.000
_cell.length_b   1.000
_cell.length_c   1.000
_cell.angle_alpha   90.00
_cell.angle_beta   90.00
_cell.angle_gamma   90.00
#
_symmetry.space_group_name_H-M   'P 1'
#
loop_
_entity.id
_entity.type
_entity.pdbx_description
1 polymer ?
#
loop_
_entity_poly.entity_id
_entity_poly.type
_entity_poly.pdbx_seq_one_letter_code
_entity_poly.pdbx_strand_id
1 'polypeptide(L)' 'MFVVARKGFLDSFRAEITGESITEAVTEAIRAKLEGERLARFPRRSALDLAAEFRSLAVLDARTADEIVGYDSDGLPS' A
#
# COMPACT_ATOMS: atom_id res chain seq x y z
N MET A 1 -18.68 -22.82 -12.95
CA MET A 1 -18.60 -21.40 -12.55
C MET A 1 -17.20 -21.17 -11.99
N PHE A 2 -16.40 -20.40 -12.73
CA PHE A 2 -14.96 -20.23 -12.54
C PHE A 2 -14.66 -19.35 -11.33
N VAL A 3 -13.78 -19.79 -10.42
CA VAL A 3 -12.86 -18.87 -9.73
C VAL A 3 -11.47 -19.47 -9.80
N VAL A 4 -10.63 -18.74 -10.53
CA VAL A 4 -9.27 -19.05 -10.94
C VAL A 4 -8.37 -19.19 -9.71
N ALA A 5 -8.10 -20.42 -9.27
CA ALA A 5 -6.91 -20.69 -8.48
C ALA A 5 -5.72 -20.44 -9.43
N ARG A 6 -4.97 -19.35 -9.19
CA ARG A 6 -3.82 -19.00 -10.03
C ARG A 6 -2.84 -20.17 -10.04
N LYS A 7 -2.76 -20.81 -11.20
CA LYS A 7 -1.93 -21.94 -11.60
C LYS A 7 -0.40 -21.73 -11.40
N GLY A 8 0.04 -20.53 -11.04
CA GLY A 8 1.47 -20.17 -10.96
C GLY A 8 2.23 -20.60 -9.70
N PHE A 9 1.56 -21.05 -8.62
CA PHE A 9 2.28 -21.43 -7.38
C PHE A 9 2.80 -22.88 -7.39
N LEU A 10 2.19 -23.77 -8.20
CA LEU A 10 2.57 -25.19 -8.27
C LEU A 10 3.64 -25.49 -9.34
N ASP A 11 3.82 -24.61 -10.32
CA ASP A 11 4.77 -24.83 -11.42
C ASP A 11 6.25 -24.68 -10.98
N SER A 12 6.54 -24.01 -9.85
CA SER A 12 7.91 -23.88 -9.30
C SER A 12 8.37 -25.09 -8.47
N PHE A 13 7.54 -26.11 -8.26
CA PHE A 13 7.97 -27.36 -7.60
C PHE A 13 8.86 -28.25 -8.49
N ARG A 14 9.37 -27.70 -9.60
CA ARG A 14 10.29 -28.33 -10.53
C ARG A 14 11.71 -28.38 -9.93
N ALA A 15 11.82 -29.01 -8.77
CA ALA A 15 13.04 -29.22 -7.98
C ALA A 15 14.01 -30.24 -8.62
N GLU A 16 14.13 -30.21 -9.95
CA GLU A 16 15.05 -31.09 -10.69
C GLU A 16 15.99 -30.32 -11.62
N ILE A 17 15.87 -28.98 -11.77
CA ILE A 17 16.72 -28.21 -12.70
C ILE A 17 17.37 -26.94 -12.12
N THR A 18 16.92 -26.40 -10.99
CA THR A 18 17.61 -25.26 -10.36
C THR A 18 18.24 -25.70 -9.05
N GLY A 19 19.57 -25.58 -8.95
CA GLY A 19 20.35 -25.85 -7.75
C GLY A 19 20.08 -24.88 -6.58
N GLU A 20 18.84 -24.45 -6.41
CA GLU A 20 18.38 -23.68 -5.26
C GLU A 20 18.08 -24.66 -4.13
N SER A 21 18.71 -24.45 -2.98
CA SER A 21 18.53 -25.32 -1.82
C SER A 21 17.07 -25.30 -1.35
N ILE A 22 16.58 -26.40 -0.76
CA ILE A 22 15.26 -26.46 -0.11
C ILE A 22 15.05 -25.25 0.84
N THR A 23 16.11 -24.78 1.47
CA THR A 23 16.11 -23.59 2.32
C THR A 23 15.69 -22.33 1.58
N GLU A 24 16.17 -22.13 0.36
CA GLU A 24 15.87 -20.95 -0.46
C GLU A 24 14.41 -20.95 -0.92
N ALA A 25 13.93 -22.10 -1.39
CA ALA A 25 12.53 -22.30 -1.76
C ALA A 25 11.58 -22.04 -0.57
N VAL A 26 11.92 -22.55 0.61
CA VAL A 26 11.14 -22.31 1.84
C VAL A 26 11.21 -20.84 2.25
N THR A 27 12.36 -20.18 2.13
CA THR A 27 12.54 -18.76 2.46
C THR A 27 11.67 -17.87 1.58
N GLU A 28 11.67 -18.10 0.26
CA GLU A 28 10.83 -17.32 -0.66
C GLU A 28 9.34 -17.58 -0.44
N ALA A 29 8.94 -18.82 -0.16
CA ALA A 29 7.55 -19.14 0.15
C ALA A 29 7.05 -18.40 1.40
N ILE A 30 7.86 -18.36 2.46
CA ILE A 30 7.53 -17.62 3.69
C ILE A 30 7.48 -16.11 3.42
N ARG A 31 8.44 -15.55 2.67
CA ARG A 31 8.45 -14.13 2.31
C ARG A 31 7.20 -13.75 1.52
N ALA A 32 6.85 -14.52 0.50
CA ALA A 32 5.66 -14.28 -0.31
C ALA A 32 4.37 -14.36 0.52
N LYS A 33 4.29 -15.32 1.45
CA LYS A 33 3.16 -15.46 2.37
C LYS A 33 3.03 -14.24 3.29
N LEU A 34 4.12 -13.79 3.89
CA LEU A 34 4.14 -12.63 4.78
C LEU A 34 3.78 -11.33 4.05
N GLU A 35 4.27 -11.14 2.83
CA GLU A 35 3.92 -9.95 2.04
C GLU A 35 2.43 -9.94 1.66
N GLY A 36 1.86 -11.11 1.31
CA GLY A 36 0.43 -11.26 1.09
C GLY A 36 -0.41 -10.91 2.33
N GLU A 37 0.01 -11.38 3.51
CA GLU A 37 -0.66 -11.04 4.78
C GLU A 37 -0.51 -9.56 5.14
N ARG A 38 0.64 -8.96 4.88
CA ARG A 38 0.89 -7.53 5.13
C ARG A 38 -0.04 -6.65 4.30
N LEU A 39 -0.21 -6.97 3.02
CA LEU A 39 -1.13 -6.26 2.12
C LEU A 39 -2.60 -6.45 2.52
N ALA A 40 -2.96 -7.59 3.11
CA ALA A 40 -4.32 -7.85 3.60
C ALA A 40 -4.63 -7.10 4.91
N ARG A 41 -3.66 -6.94 5.83
CA ARG A 41 -3.85 -6.20 7.09
C ARG A 41 -3.90 -4.69 6.90
N PHE A 42 -3.17 -4.18 5.93
CA PHE A 42 -3.15 -2.76 5.58
C PHE A 42 -3.63 -2.59 4.14
N PRO A 43 -4.96 -2.62 3.89
CA PRO A 43 -5.47 -2.36 2.55
C PRO A 43 -4.89 -1.01 2.10
N ARG A 44 -4.22 -1.02 0.94
CA ARG A 44 -3.66 0.21 0.38
C ARG A 44 -4.80 1.19 0.15
N ARG A 45 -4.91 2.20 1.01
CA ARG A 45 -5.84 3.30 0.79
C ARG A 45 -5.32 4.12 -0.37
N SER A 46 -6.15 4.32 -1.38
CA SER A 46 -5.80 5.23 -2.45
C SER A 46 -5.81 6.67 -1.94
N ALA A 47 -5.11 7.56 -2.63
CA ALA A 47 -5.22 8.99 -2.36
C ALA A 47 -6.67 9.49 -2.49
N LEU A 48 -7.48 8.84 -3.34
CA LEU A 48 -8.90 9.15 -3.51
C LEU A 48 -9.73 8.77 -2.28
N ASP A 49 -9.46 7.61 -1.67
CA ASP A 49 -10.15 7.15 -0.45
C ASP A 49 -9.86 8.08 0.74
N LEU A 50 -8.61 8.54 0.86
CA LEU A 50 -8.22 9.51 1.88
C LEU A 50 -8.89 10.86 1.62
N ALA A 51 -8.84 11.36 0.39
CA ALA A 51 -9.44 12.65 0.05
C ALA A 51 -10.96 12.65 0.29
N ALA A 52 -11.66 11.53 0.05
CA ALA A 52 -13.08 11.40 0.35
C ALA A 52 -13.38 11.47 1.84
N GLU A 53 -12.58 10.80 2.68
CA GLU A 53 -12.71 10.87 4.14
C GLU A 53 -12.53 12.30 4.64
N PHE A 54 -11.43 12.97 4.27
CA PHE A 54 -11.15 14.32 4.75
C PHE A 54 -12.18 15.37 4.29
N ARG A 55 -12.76 15.21 3.09
CA ARG A 55 -13.84 16.08 2.61
C ARG A 55 -15.13 15.98 3.41
N SER A 56 -15.33 14.90 4.16
CA SER A 56 -16.55 14.70 4.97
C SER A 56 -16.47 15.34 6.36
N LEU A 57 -15.28 15.80 6.77
CA LEU A 57 -15.07 16.40 8.08
C LEU A 57 -15.61 17.83 8.13
N ALA A 58 -16.04 18.25 9.33
CA ALA A 58 -16.47 19.62 9.57
C ALA A 58 -15.29 20.59 9.44
N VAL A 59 -15.53 21.76 8.84
CA VAL A 59 -14.55 22.85 8.78
C VAL A 59 -14.51 23.53 10.14
N LEU A 60 -13.38 23.40 10.85
CA LEU A 60 -13.17 24.00 12.18
C LEU A 60 -12.57 25.41 12.11
N ASP A 61 -11.82 25.69 11.05
CA ASP A 61 -11.19 26.97 10.78
C ASP A 61 -11.42 27.30 9.30
N ALA A 62 -12.12 28.39 9.04
CA ALA A 62 -12.50 28.82 7.69
C ALA A 62 -11.54 29.86 7.11
N ARG A 63 -10.47 30.20 7.84
CA ARG A 63 -9.40 31.05 7.32
C ARG A 63 -8.79 30.40 6.07
N THR A 64 -8.39 31.26 5.15
CA THR A 64 -7.63 30.88 3.97
C THR A 64 -6.25 30.35 4.36
N ALA A 65 -5.58 29.67 3.42
CA ALA A 65 -4.23 29.17 3.67
C ALA A 65 -3.27 30.28 4.09
N ASP A 66 -3.36 31.45 3.44
CA ASP A 66 -2.51 32.60 3.73
C ASP A 66 -2.78 33.17 5.13
N GLU A 67 -4.05 33.29 5.54
CA GLU A 67 -4.44 33.72 6.89
C GLU A 67 -4.08 32.71 8.00
N ILE A 68 -3.99 31.42 7.67
CA ILE A 68 -3.54 30.38 8.60
C ILE A 68 -2.03 30.45 8.76
N VAL A 69 -1.30 30.63 7.66
CA VAL A 69 0.16 30.72 7.65
C VAL A 69 0.64 32.05 8.24
N GLY A 70 -0.10 33.14 8.03
CA GLY A 70 0.23 34.48 8.49
C GLY A 70 1.37 35.14 7.71
N TYR A 71 1.68 34.60 6.53
CA TYR A 71 2.68 35.14 5.61
C TYR A 71 2.10 35.20 4.20
N ASP A 72 2.38 36.28 3.49
CA ASP A 72 2.08 36.39 2.07
C ASP A 72 3.03 35.53 1.22
N SER A 73 2.83 35.55 -0.10
CA SER A 73 3.65 34.80 -1.06
C SER A 73 5.15 35.17 -1.05
N ASP A 74 5.49 36.35 -0.52
CA ASP A 74 6.86 36.84 -0.39
C ASP A 74 7.47 36.50 0.98
N GLY A 75 6.70 35.83 1.86
CA GLY A 75 7.13 35.45 3.20
C GLY A 75 7.15 36.61 4.20
N LEU A 76 6.43 37.70 3.91
CA LEU A 76 6.27 38.82 4.81
C LEU A 76 5.02 38.62 5.69
N PRO A 77 5.06 39.05 6.97
CA PRO A 77 3.90 38.98 7.83
C PRO A 77 2.71 39.72 7.22
N SER A 78 1.59 39.02 7.10
CA SER A 78 0.30 39.55 6.63
C SER A 78 -0.66 39.79 7.79
#